data_AF-A0A9E3BIP2-F1
#
_entry.id   AF-A0A9E3BIP2-F1
#
_cell.length_a   1.000
_cell.length_b   1.000
_cell.length_c   1.000
_cell.angle_alpha   90.00
_cell.angle_beta   90.00
_cell.angle_gamma   90.00
#
_symmetry.space_group_name_H-M   'P 1'
#
loop_
_entity.id
_entity.type
_entity.pdbx_description
1 polymer ?
#
loop_
_entity_poly.entity_id
_entity_poly.type
_entity_poly.pdbx_seq_one_letter_code
_entity_poly.pdbx_strand_id
1 'polypeptide(L)' 'ATVSVKRLGPGHTAVQWNTEATQRCAYFAELRASGEHSARTRACPKLTDSIEHAVAEGCLDAVSTSPPPGDG' A
#
# COMPACT_ATOMS: atom_id res chain seq x y z
N ALA A 1 13.11 -5.73 -4.21
CA ALA A 1 12.12 -6.08 -3.17
C ALA A 1 10.78 -5.46 -3.57
N THR A 2 9.72 -6.26 -3.66
CA THR A 2 8.38 -5.86 -4.10
C THR A 2 7.43 -5.87 -2.91
N VAL A 3 6.53 -4.87 -2.82
CA VAL A 3 5.48 -4.82 -1.80
C VAL A 3 4.19 -5.43 -2.37
N SER A 4 3.52 -6.29 -1.61
CA SER A 4 2.26 -6.90 -2.03
C SER A 4 1.11 -5.94 -1.77
N VAL A 5 0.40 -5.55 -2.83
CA VAL A 5 -0.75 -4.66 -2.77
C VAL A 5 -2.00 -5.46 -3.15
N LYS A 6 -3.03 -5.43 -2.30
CA LYS A 6 -4.34 -6.00 -2.61
C LYS A 6 -5.42 -4.96 -2.37
N ARG A 7 -6.22 -4.69 -3.40
CA ARG A 7 -7.44 -3.85 -3.29
C ARG A 7 -8.64 -4.77 -3.14
N LEU A 8 -9.30 -4.70 -1.99
CA LEU A 8 -10.40 -5.59 -1.59
C LEU A 8 -11.78 -5.06 -1.98
N GLY A 9 -11.88 -3.84 -2.49
CA GLY A 9 -13.13 -3.27 -2.99
C GLY A 9 -13.08 -1.75 -3.15
N PRO A 10 -14.14 -1.13 -3.69
CA PRO A 10 -14.28 0.33 -3.74
C PRO A 10 -14.41 0.86 -2.30
N GLY A 11 -13.34 1.48 -1.79
CA GLY A 11 -13.25 1.98 -0.41
C GLY A 11 -12.34 1.17 0.54
N HIS A 12 -11.96 -0.06 0.15
CA HIS A 12 -11.02 -0.89 0.91
C HIS A 12 -9.67 -1.00 0.19
N THR A 13 -8.90 0.08 0.23
CA THR A 13 -7.48 0.12 -0.16
C THR A 13 -6.61 -0.07 1.07
N ALA A 14 -6.70 -1.25 1.70
CA ALA A 14 -5.80 -1.60 2.78
C ALA A 14 -4.47 -2.07 2.19
N VAL A 15 -3.49 -1.18 2.09
CA VAL A 15 -2.11 -1.57 1.79
C VAL A 15 -1.53 -2.20 3.06
N GLN A 16 -1.25 -3.50 3.02
CA GLN A 16 -0.53 -4.16 4.11
C GLN A 16 0.96 -3.83 4.00
N TRP A 17 1.44 -3.05 4.96
CA TRP A 17 2.86 -2.72 5.08
C TRP A 17 3.54 -3.75 5.99
N ASN A 18 4.57 -4.43 5.47
CA ASN A 18 5.47 -5.17 6.32
C ASN A 18 6.56 -4.24 6.89
N THR A 19 7.21 -4.65 7.98
CA THR A 19 8.23 -3.86 8.68
C THR A 19 9.36 -3.42 7.76
N GLU A 20 9.76 -4.28 6.82
CA GLU A 20 10.83 -3.99 5.86
C GLU A 20 10.43 -2.89 4.86
N ALA A 21 9.22 -2.94 4.31
CA ALA A 21 8.68 -1.95 3.40
C ALA A 21 8.56 -0.57 4.05
N THR A 22 8.12 -0.54 5.32
CA THR A 22 8.04 0.70 6.12
C THR A 22 9.44 1.27 6.41
N GLN A 23 10.47 0.43 6.54
CA GLN A 23 11.84 0.89 6.73
C GLN A 23 12.47 1.45 5.45
N ARG A 24 12.14 0.89 4.28
CA ARG A 24 12.71 1.29 2.98
C ARG A 24 11.99 2.46 2.30
N CYS A 25 10.73 2.71 2.64
CA CYS A 25 9.95 3.79 2.04
C CYS A 25 10.50 5.17 2.47
N ALA A 26 10.93 5.98 1.50
CA ALA A 26 11.48 7.31 1.74
C ALA A 26 10.51 8.23 2.50
N TYR A 27 9.21 8.18 2.18
CA TYR A 27 8.19 8.96 2.88
C TYR A 27 8.06 8.58 4.37
N PHE A 28 8.11 7.28 4.70
CA PHE A 28 8.12 6.85 6.10
C PHE A 28 9.44 7.13 6.81
N ALA A 29 10.56 7.11 6.09
CA ALA A 29 11.85 7.53 6.62
C ALA A 29 11.85 9.02 6.98
N GLU A 30 11.28 9.88 6.12
CA GLU A 30 11.09 11.31 6.37
C GLU A 30 10.15 11.57 7.56
N LEU A 31 9.00 10.88 7.64
CA LEU A 31 8.10 10.95 8.79
C LEU A 31 8.84 10.64 10.09
N ARG A 32 9.61 9.54 10.13
CA ARG A 32 10.41 9.16 11.30
C ARG A 32 11.49 10.21 11.63
N ALA A 33 12.17 10.74 10.63
CA ALA A 33 13.19 11.78 10.80
C ALA A 33 12.60 13.09 11.33
N SER A 34 11.36 13.42 10.94
CA SER A 34 10.61 14.59 11.43
C SER A 34 9.98 14.40 12.82
N GLY A 35 10.07 13.20 13.40
CA GLY A 35 9.44 12.86 14.68
C GLY A 35 7.94 12.58 14.60
N GLU A 36 7.36 12.55 13.40
CA GLU A 36 5.98 12.14 13.16
C GLU A 36 5.83 10.62 13.25
N HIS A 37 4.75 10.17 13.88
CA HIS A 37 4.51 8.73 14.05
C HIS A 37 3.93 8.16 12.76
N SER A 38 4.73 7.36 12.05
CA SER A 38 4.28 6.57 10.89
C SER A 38 3.04 5.71 11.18
N ALA A 39 2.78 5.38 12.46
CA ALA A 39 1.58 4.68 12.90
C ALA A 39 0.26 5.44 12.64
N ARG A 40 0.29 6.78 12.56
CA ARG A 40 -0.87 7.60 12.19
C ARG A 40 -1.08 7.69 10.68
N THR A 41 -0.08 7.30 9.91
CA THR A 41 -0.13 7.36 8.46
C THR A 41 -0.55 6.00 7.90
N ARG A 42 -1.80 5.90 7.43
CA ARG A 42 -2.37 4.64 6.92
C ARG A 42 -1.72 4.14 5.62
N ALA A 43 -1.17 5.03 4.80
CA ALA A 43 -0.52 4.69 3.54
C ALA A 43 0.46 5.77 3.10
N CYS A 44 1.44 5.40 2.28
CA CYS A 44 2.31 6.35 1.59
C CYS A 44 1.53 6.94 0.40
N PRO A 45 1.34 8.27 0.32
CA PRO A 45 0.59 8.88 -0.78
C PRO A 45 1.23 8.62 -2.14
N LYS A 46 2.58 8.57 -2.22
CA LYS A 46 3.30 8.20 -3.45
C LYS A 46 3.01 6.77 -3.91
N LEU A 47 2.77 5.85 -2.97
CA LEU A 47 2.41 4.48 -3.33
C LEU A 47 0.96 4.41 -3.82
N THR A 48 0.04 5.13 -3.17
CA THR A 48 -1.36 5.22 -3.61
C THR A 48 -1.44 5.74 -5.04
N ASP A 49 -0.74 6.84 -5.33
CA ASP A 49 -0.67 7.43 -6.67
C ASP A 49 -0.12 6.43 -7.71
N SER A 50 0.96 5.71 -7.39
CA SER A 50 1.49 4.67 -8.26
C SER A 50 0.52 3.51 -8.51
N ILE A 51 -0.29 3.13 -7.51
CA ILE A 51 -1.33 2.10 -7.66
C ILE A 51 -2.45 2.62 -8.56
N GLU A 52 -2.92 3.85 -8.34
CA GLU A 52 -3.97 4.47 -9.15
C GLU A 52 -3.53 4.64 -10.61
N HIS A 53 -2.29 5.07 -10.82
CA HIS A 53 -1.67 5.15 -12.14
C HIS A 53 -1.61 3.77 -12.81
N ALA A 54 -1.14 2.74 -12.11
CA ALA A 54 -1.08 1.38 -12.66
C ALA A 54 -2.48 0.80 -12.96
N VAL A 55 -3.52 1.19 -12.21
CA VAL A 55 -4.91 0.85 -12.53
C VAL A 55 -5.40 1.60 -13.78
N ALA A 56 -5.08 2.89 -13.89
CA ALA A 56 -5.45 3.70 -15.06
C ALA A 56 -4.77 3.21 -16.35
N GLU A 57 -3.53 2.74 -16.26
CA GLU A 57 -2.80 2.10 -17.36
C GLU A 57 -3.26 0.67 -17.68
N GLY A 58 -4.07 0.05 -16.82
CA GLY A 58 -4.47 -1.35 -16.95
C GLY A 58 -3.40 -2.37 -16.55
N CYS A 59 -2.30 -1.92 -15.96
CA CYS A 59 -1.26 -2.79 -15.38
C CYS A 59 -1.77 -3.56 -14.14
N LEU A 60 -2.73 -2.99 -13.41
CA LEU A 60 -3.38 -3.60 -12.24
C LEU A 60 -4.90 -3.59 -12.40
N ASP A 61 -5.56 -4.65 -11.95
CA ASP A 61 -7.02 -4.63 -11.84
C ASP A 61 -7.47 -3.77 -10.66
N ALA A 62 -8.55 -3.02 -10.88
CA ALA A 62 -9.17 -2.20 -9.87
C ALA A 62 -9.68 -3.04 -8.68
N VAL A 63 -10.12 -4.28 -8.89
CA VAL A 63 -10.53 -5.16 -7.80
C VAL A 63 -9.76 -6.46 -7.93
N SER A 64 -9.10 -6.88 -6.84
CA SER A 64 -8.44 -8.17 -6.83
C SER A 64 -9.49 -9.28 -6.98
N THR A 65 -9.61 -9.85 -8.18
CA THR A 65 -10.45 -11.03 -8.46
C THR A 65 -9.94 -12.30 -7.77
N SER A 66 -8.74 -12.30 -7.18
CA SER A 66 -8.26 -13.42 -6.39
C SER A 66 -9.17 -13.63 -5.17
N PRO A 67 -9.67 -14.86 -4.94
CA PRO A 67 -10.48 -15.16 -3.76
C PRO A 67 -9.71 -14.79 -2.48
N PRO A 68 -10.41 -14.40 -1.40
CA PRO A 68 -9.76 -14.22 -0.11
C PRO A 68 -9.08 -15.53 0.30
N PRO A 69 -7.87 -15.49 0.88
CA PRO A 69 -7.28 -16.70 1.46
C PRO A 69 -8.26 -17.20 2.52
N GLY A 70 -8.73 -18.44 2.38
CA GLY A 70 -9.67 -19.03 3.34
C GLY A 70 -9.02 -19.11 4.71
N ASP A 71 -9.68 -18.55 5.72
CA ASP A 71 -9.42 -18.84 7.13
C ASP A 71 -9.62 -20.35 7.34
N GLY A 72 -8.52 -21.09 7.48
CA GLY A 72 -8.49 -22.52 7.82
C GLY A 72 -8.12 -22.73 9.28
#